data_AF-A0A7V4UPH3-F1
#
_entry.id   AF-A0A7V4UPH3-F1
#
_cell.length_a   1.000
_cell.length_b   1.000
_cell.length_c   1.000
_cell.angle_alpha   90.00
_cell.angle_beta   90.00
_cell.angle_gamma   90.00
#
_symmetry.space_group_name_H-M   'P 1'
#
loop_
_entity.id
_entity.type
_entity.pdbx_description
1 polymer ?
#
loop_
_entity_poly.entity_id
_entity_poly.type
_entity_poly.pdbx_seq_one_letter_code
_entity_poly.pdbx_strand_id
1 'polypeptide(L)'
;GLLDFLAFSPIAVPGLVLGIASLWLYLTLPVPIYGTIWILLIAYVIKYLPYGMRACSSSMHQIQKELEEASEMSGASWGYTFVRVILPLLIPGFVAGWIYVITHSFRELSTSIMLYRSGTEVLSVVIFELWDSGQYPELSALGMTLVVVLVAISLLARWIGTKFAVQQL
;
A
#
# COMPACT_ATOMS: atom_id res chain seq x y z
N GLY A 1 3.49 11.44 18.05
CA GLY A 1 2.60 12.56 18.43
C GLY A 1 1.17 12.30 17.99
N LEU A 2 0.27 13.30 18.10
CA LEU A 2 -1.15 13.18 17.68
C LEU A 2 -1.29 12.79 16.20
N LEU A 3 -0.44 13.34 15.33
CA LEU A 3 -0.44 13.01 13.90
C LEU A 3 -0.09 11.54 13.64
N ASP A 4 0.90 11.00 14.34
CA ASP A 4 1.22 9.56 14.25
C ASP A 4 0.02 8.73 14.71
N PHE A 5 -0.60 9.09 15.84
CA PHE A 5 -1.77 8.38 16.32
C PHE A 5 -2.90 8.35 15.28
N LEU A 6 -3.23 9.50 14.68
CA LEU A 6 -4.27 9.59 13.65
C LEU A 6 -3.93 8.77 12.41
N ALA A 7 -2.68 8.83 11.96
CA ALA A 7 -2.26 8.12 10.76
C ALA A 7 -2.13 6.60 10.95
N PHE A 8 -1.91 6.13 12.17
CA PHE A 8 -1.93 4.72 12.52
C PHE A 8 -3.31 4.18 12.91
N SER A 9 -4.25 5.05 13.26
CA SER A 9 -5.60 4.67 13.71
C SER A 9 -6.36 3.71 12.76
N PRO A 10 -6.21 3.75 11.41
CA PRO A 10 -6.90 2.82 10.54
C PRO A 10 -6.55 1.35 10.80
N ILE A 11 -5.38 1.06 11.36
CA ILE A 11 -4.94 -0.32 11.64
C ILE A 11 -5.81 -1.01 12.69
N ALA A 12 -6.48 -0.24 13.55
CA ALA A 12 -7.37 -0.76 14.58
C ALA A 12 -8.77 -1.08 14.05
N VAL A 13 -9.10 -0.62 12.83
CA VAL A 13 -10.44 -0.77 12.26
C VAL A 13 -10.50 -2.04 11.41
N PRO A 14 -11.37 -3.01 11.73
CA PRO A 14 -11.56 -4.19 10.91
C PRO A 14 -12.00 -3.82 9.48
N GLY A 15 -11.60 -4.63 8.49
CA GLY A 15 -11.86 -4.33 7.08
C GLY A 15 -13.34 -4.18 6.73
N LEU A 16 -14.20 -5.03 7.31
CA LEU A 16 -15.66 -4.93 7.15
C LEU A 16 -16.20 -3.62 7.73
N VAL A 17 -15.71 -3.20 8.89
CA VAL A 17 -16.12 -1.95 9.54
C VAL A 17 -15.70 -0.75 8.68
N LEU A 18 -14.47 -0.76 8.13
CA LEU A 18 -14.04 0.25 7.15
C LEU A 18 -14.94 0.29 5.92
N GLY A 19 -15.34 -0.88 5.39
CA GLY A 19 -16.23 -0.98 4.23
C GLY A 19 -17.59 -0.36 4.51
N ILE A 20 -18.24 -0.77 5.59
CA ILE A 20 -19.55 -0.26 6.01
C ILE A 20 -19.49 1.24 6.32
N ALA A 21 -18.46 1.69 7.05
CA ALA A 21 -18.28 3.10 7.37
C ALA A 21 -18.08 3.95 6.11
N SER A 22 -17.26 3.48 5.17
CA SER A 22 -17.04 4.16 3.89
C SER A 22 -18.33 4.22 3.07
N LEU A 23 -19.08 3.11 3.00
CA LEU A 23 -20.37 3.06 2.34
C LEU A 23 -21.34 4.10 2.92
N TRP A 24 -21.50 4.11 4.25
CA TRP A 24 -22.38 5.05 4.94
C TRP A 24 -21.96 6.51 4.73
N LEU A 25 -20.65 6.78 4.80
CA LEU A 25 -20.07 8.10 4.57
C LEU A 25 -20.42 8.63 3.16
N TYR A 26 -20.20 7.83 2.12
CA TYR A 26 -20.42 8.25 0.73
C TYR A 26 -21.86 8.19 0.25
N LEU A 27 -22.74 7.51 0.98
CA LEU A 27 -24.19 7.64 0.79
C LEU A 27 -24.74 8.93 1.42
N THR A 28 -24.10 9.43 2.48
CA THR A 28 -24.54 10.62 3.21
C THR A 28 -23.93 11.90 2.64
N LEU A 29 -22.68 11.86 2.20
CA LEU A 29 -22.01 12.97 1.54
C LEU A 29 -22.44 13.08 0.07
N PRO A 30 -22.78 14.28 -0.44
CA PRO A 30 -23.18 14.48 -1.83
C PRO A 30 -21.97 14.48 -2.78
N VAL A 31 -21.15 13.43 -2.73
CA VAL A 31 -19.96 13.24 -3.58
C VAL A 31 -20.23 12.07 -4.52
N PRO A 32 -20.15 12.24 -5.86
CA PRO A 32 -20.57 11.25 -6.85
C PRO A 32 -19.49 10.16 -7.07
N ILE A 33 -19.00 9.54 -6.01
CA ILE A 33 -17.98 8.48 -6.07
C ILE A 33 -18.52 7.10 -5.67
N TYR A 34 -19.73 7.05 -5.11
CA TYR A 34 -20.41 5.79 -4.82
C TYR A 34 -20.61 4.97 -6.11
N GLY A 35 -20.29 3.68 -6.05
CA GLY A 35 -20.39 2.77 -7.21
C GLY A 35 -19.29 2.94 -8.25
N THR A 36 -18.24 3.74 -7.97
CA THR A 36 -17.07 3.89 -8.85
C THR A 36 -15.85 3.22 -8.21
N ILE A 37 -14.80 2.96 -8.99
CA ILE A 37 -13.54 2.41 -8.46
C ILE A 37 -12.85 3.34 -7.43
N TRP A 38 -13.21 4.63 -7.41
CA TRP A 38 -12.62 5.61 -6.50
C TRP A 38 -12.93 5.33 -5.03
N ILE A 39 -14.12 4.81 -4.72
CA ILE A 39 -14.48 4.46 -3.33
C ILE A 39 -13.56 3.35 -2.79
N LEU A 40 -13.23 2.36 -3.64
CA LEU A 40 -12.31 1.27 -3.32
C LEU A 40 -10.89 1.80 -3.16
N LEU A 41 -10.45 2.66 -4.08
CA LEU A 41 -9.11 3.26 -4.01
C LEU A 41 -8.91 4.05 -2.71
N ILE A 42 -9.86 4.91 -2.35
CA ILE A 42 -9.78 5.71 -1.11
C ILE A 42 -9.79 4.79 0.12
N ALA A 43 -10.67 3.79 0.16
CA ALA A 43 -10.72 2.83 1.26
C ALA A 43 -9.39 2.07 1.41
N TYR A 44 -8.76 1.68 0.31
CA TYR A 44 -7.45 1.03 0.31
C TYR A 44 -6.36 1.97 0.78
N VAL A 45 -6.35 3.23 0.33
CA VAL A 45 -5.39 4.24 0.80
C VAL A 45 -5.51 4.39 2.31
N ILE A 46 -6.72 4.58 2.85
CA ILE A 46 -6.95 4.70 4.30
C ILE A 46 -6.44 3.46 5.04
N LYS A 47 -6.79 2.27 4.55
CA LYS A 47 -6.43 0.99 5.17
C LYS A 47 -4.93 0.76 5.18
N TYR A 48 -4.24 1.09 4.09
CA TYR A 48 -2.82 0.78 3.90
C TYR A 48 -1.87 1.94 4.22
N LEU A 49 -2.39 3.14 4.49
CA LEU A 49 -1.63 4.31 4.91
C LEU A 49 -0.64 4.02 6.07
N PRO A 50 -1.04 3.33 7.16
CA PRO A 50 -0.13 3.08 8.28
C PRO A 50 1.11 2.29 7.86
N TYR A 51 0.96 1.35 6.93
CA TYR A 51 2.06 0.49 6.45
C TYR A 51 3.03 1.28 5.57
N GLY A 52 2.50 2.13 4.67
CA GLY A 52 3.32 3.05 3.88
C GLY A 52 4.10 4.00 4.77
N MET A 53 3.45 4.60 5.78
CA MET A 53 4.15 5.48 6.71
C MET A 53 5.24 4.77 7.51
N ARG A 54 5.02 3.53 7.96
CA ARG A 54 6.05 2.74 8.65
C ARG A 54 7.28 2.54 7.78
N ALA A 55 7.09 2.19 6.52
CA ALA A 55 8.19 1.99 5.59
C ALA A 55 8.99 3.28 5.39
N CYS A 56 8.30 4.41 5.17
CA CYS A 56 8.95 5.72 5.04
C CYS A 56 9.71 6.13 6.32
N SER A 57 9.05 6.03 7.48
CA SER A 57 9.65 6.41 8.76
C SER A 57 10.86 5.54 9.10
N SER A 58 10.77 4.23 8.90
CA SER A 58 11.90 3.31 9.12
C SER A 58 13.08 3.61 8.19
N SER A 59 12.81 4.05 6.96
CA SER A 59 13.86 4.42 6.00
C SER A 59 14.51 5.75 6.37
N MET A 60 13.70 6.73 6.79
CA MET A 60 14.20 8.04 7.23
C MET A 60 15.08 7.94 8.47
N HIS A 61 14.73 7.09 9.44
CA HIS A 61 15.55 6.87 10.65
C HIS A 61 16.94 6.28 10.36
N GLN A 62 17.14 5.66 9.19
CA GLN A 62 18.44 5.11 8.80
C GLN A 62 19.35 6.16 8.14
N ILE A 63 18.79 7.30 7.70
CA ILE A 63 19.57 8.36 7.07
C ILE A 63 20.21 9.21 8.16
N GLN A 64 21.54 9.23 8.15
CA GLN A 64 22.37 10.02 9.04
C GLN A 64 22.22 11.52 8.75
N LYS A 65 22.03 12.33 9.81
CA LYS A 65 21.82 13.78 9.71
C LYS A 65 23.06 14.48 9.14
N GLU A 66 24.23 13.89 9.33
CA GLU A 66 25.52 14.34 8.82
C GLU A 66 25.53 14.50 7.29
N LEU A 67 24.72 13.72 6.55
CA LEU A 67 24.57 13.84 5.10
C LEU A 67 23.83 15.13 4.69
N GLU A 68 22.85 15.53 5.49
CA GLU A 68 22.11 16.78 5.29
C GLU A 68 23.01 17.98 5.60
N GLU A 69 23.69 17.94 6.75
CA GLU A 69 24.63 18.97 7.19
C GLU A 69 25.79 19.14 6.19
N ALA A 70 26.36 18.05 5.66
CA ALA A 70 27.41 18.12 4.64
C ALA A 70 26.94 18.78 3.33
N SER A 71 25.68 18.53 2.94
CA SER A 71 25.09 19.14 1.75
C SER A 71 24.86 20.64 1.96
N GLU A 72 24.34 21.04 3.12
CA GLU A 72 24.16 22.45 3.51
C GLU A 72 25.50 23.20 3.57
N MET A 73 26.53 22.60 4.16
CA MET A 73 27.89 23.17 4.21
C MET A 73 28.51 23.35 2.81
N SER A 74 28.06 22.58 1.83
CA SER A 74 28.45 22.71 0.42
C SER A 74 27.66 23.80 -0.33
N GLY A 75 26.80 24.56 0.36
CA GLY A 75 25.99 25.63 -0.20
C GLY A 75 24.71 25.15 -0.89
N ALA A 76 24.30 23.90 -0.71
CA ALA A 76 23.07 23.38 -1.30
C ALA A 76 21.82 23.89 -0.56
N SER A 77 20.76 24.20 -1.31
CA SER A 77 19.44 24.49 -0.75
C SER A 77 18.75 23.21 -0.24
N TRP A 78 17.87 23.31 0.75
CA TRP A 78 17.08 22.18 1.30
C TRP A 78 16.43 21.29 0.22
N GLY A 79 15.80 21.88 -0.80
CA GLY A 79 15.14 21.12 -1.87
C GLY A 79 16.14 20.32 -2.72
N TYR A 80 17.35 20.85 -2.93
CA TYR A 80 18.43 20.12 -3.60
C TYR A 80 18.88 18.95 -2.73
N THR A 81 19.15 19.18 -1.44
CA THR A 81 19.53 18.14 -0.47
C THR A 81 18.50 17.02 -0.42
N PHE A 82 17.21 17.38 -0.35
CA PHE A 82 16.13 16.40 -0.34
C PHE A 82 16.12 15.55 -1.61
N VAL A 83 16.15 16.15 -2.80
CA VAL A 83 15.99 15.39 -4.06
C VAL A 83 17.27 14.62 -4.44
N ARG A 84 18.46 15.17 -4.15
CA ARG A 84 19.74 14.61 -4.61
C ARG A 84 20.45 13.75 -3.56
N VAL A 85 20.17 13.92 -2.28
CA VAL A 85 20.82 13.19 -1.20
C VAL A 85 19.82 12.28 -0.50
N ILE A 86 18.75 12.84 0.06
CA ILE A 86 17.81 12.09 0.92
C ILE A 86 16.93 11.14 0.11
N LEU A 87 16.28 11.63 -0.95
CA LEU A 87 15.31 10.86 -1.73
C LEU A 87 15.92 9.58 -2.34
N PRO A 88 17.12 9.59 -2.97
CA PRO A 88 17.75 8.37 -3.47
C PRO A 88 18.02 7.33 -2.38
N LEU A 89 18.32 7.76 -1.15
CA LEU A 89 18.52 6.89 0.00
C LEU A 89 17.19 6.35 0.56
N LEU A 90 16.09 7.09 0.41
CA LEU A 90 14.75 6.64 0.80
C LEU A 90 14.12 5.67 -0.20
N ILE A 91 14.44 5.78 -1.50
CA ILE A 91 13.81 4.98 -2.57
C ILE A 91 13.79 3.47 -2.27
N PRO A 92 14.90 2.82 -1.85
CA PRO A 92 14.89 1.38 -1.61
C PRO A 92 13.86 0.95 -0.56
N GLY A 93 13.76 1.70 0.54
CA GLY A 93 12.80 1.39 1.60
C GLY A 93 11.36 1.78 1.23
N PHE A 94 11.16 2.82 0.44
CA PHE A 94 9.86 3.17 -0.13
C PHE A 94 9.35 2.05 -1.07
N VAL A 95 10.21 1.54 -1.95
CA VAL A 95 9.90 0.42 -2.85
C VAL A 95 9.53 -0.83 -2.06
N ALA A 96 10.26 -1.13 -0.98
CA ALA A 96 9.93 -2.26 -0.10
C ALA A 96 8.53 -2.11 0.53
N GLY A 97 8.20 -0.91 1.03
CA GLY A 97 6.86 -0.60 1.57
C GLY A 97 5.76 -0.68 0.52
N TRP A 98 6.02 -0.16 -0.68
CA TRP A 98 5.09 -0.20 -1.80
C TRP A 98 4.75 -1.63 -2.23
N ILE A 99 5.77 -2.50 -2.32
CA ILE A 99 5.57 -3.92 -2.66
C ILE A 99 4.73 -4.63 -1.57
N TYR A 100 5.00 -4.33 -0.30
CA TYR A 100 4.20 -4.87 0.80
C TYR A 100 2.72 -4.49 0.67
N VAL A 101 2.44 -3.20 0.46
CA VAL A 101 1.08 -2.68 0.32
C VAL A 101 0.37 -3.30 -0.88
N ILE A 102 1.02 -3.35 -2.05
CA ILE A 102 0.45 -3.97 -3.25
C ILE A 102 0.10 -5.42 -3.00
N THR A 103 1.04 -6.20 -2.46
CA THR A 103 0.86 -7.64 -2.23
C THR A 103 -0.31 -7.94 -1.31
N HIS A 104 -0.53 -7.09 -0.30
CA HIS A 104 -1.66 -7.24 0.61
C HIS A 104 -2.96 -6.72 0.02
N SER A 105 -2.93 -5.63 -0.75
CA SER A 105 -4.12 -5.02 -1.36
C SER A 105 -4.81 -5.95 -2.37
N PHE A 106 -4.05 -6.75 -3.12
CA PHE A 106 -4.61 -7.74 -4.06
C PHE A 106 -5.44 -8.85 -3.39
N ARG A 107 -5.20 -9.08 -2.10
CA ARG A 107 -5.85 -10.12 -1.30
C ARG A 107 -6.90 -9.55 -0.36
N GLU A 108 -7.14 -8.25 -0.41
CA GLU A 108 -8.09 -7.57 0.44
C GLU A 108 -9.51 -7.87 -0.04
N LEU A 109 -10.27 -8.65 0.74
CA LEU A 109 -11.67 -8.95 0.45
C LEU A 109 -12.64 -8.18 1.35
N SER A 110 -12.31 -8.04 2.63
CA SER A 110 -13.24 -7.62 3.67
C SER A 110 -13.84 -6.22 3.46
N THR A 111 -13.03 -5.27 2.99
CA THR A 111 -13.48 -3.92 2.67
C THR A 111 -14.11 -3.89 1.28
N SER A 112 -13.53 -4.62 0.34
CA SER A 112 -13.95 -4.68 -1.05
C SER A 112 -15.35 -5.24 -1.27
N ILE A 113 -15.70 -6.33 -0.59
CA ILE A 113 -17.00 -7.00 -0.74
C ILE A 113 -18.17 -6.10 -0.32
N MET A 114 -17.92 -5.09 0.53
CA MET A 114 -18.92 -4.12 0.96
C MET A 114 -19.07 -2.94 -0.01
N LEU A 115 -18.06 -2.67 -0.83
CA LEU A 115 -17.94 -1.44 -1.62
C LEU A 115 -18.01 -1.66 -3.13
N TYR A 116 -17.71 -2.87 -3.61
CA TYR A 116 -17.70 -3.15 -5.03
C TYR A 116 -19.11 -3.04 -5.64
N ARG A 117 -19.14 -2.77 -6.93
CA ARG A 117 -20.33 -2.81 -7.77
C ARG A 117 -19.94 -3.42 -9.12
N SER A 118 -20.95 -3.78 -9.92
CA SER A 118 -20.71 -4.32 -11.26
C SER A 118 -19.86 -3.36 -12.10
N GLY A 119 -18.78 -3.88 -12.69
CA GLY A 119 -17.78 -3.12 -13.44
C GLY A 119 -16.62 -2.55 -12.60
N THR A 120 -16.62 -2.74 -11.28
CA THR A 120 -15.53 -2.34 -10.38
C THR A 120 -15.02 -3.50 -9.52
N GLU A 121 -15.21 -4.73 -9.99
CA GLU A 121 -14.83 -5.95 -9.29
C GLU A 121 -13.30 -6.00 -9.14
N VAL A 122 -12.84 -6.14 -7.90
CA VAL A 122 -11.42 -6.40 -7.61
C VAL A 122 -11.18 -7.90 -7.58
N LEU A 123 -9.93 -8.30 -7.81
CA LEU A 123 -9.56 -9.71 -7.97
C LEU A 123 -9.98 -10.59 -6.79
N SER A 124 -9.90 -10.06 -5.56
CA SER A 124 -10.35 -10.75 -4.34
C SER A 124 -11.86 -11.06 -4.37
N VAL A 125 -12.68 -10.14 -4.87
CA VAL A 125 -14.13 -10.32 -5.01
C VAL A 125 -14.44 -11.33 -6.10
N VAL A 126 -13.76 -11.26 -7.25
CA VAL A 126 -13.92 -12.25 -8.33
C VAL A 126 -13.61 -13.67 -7.85
N ILE A 127 -12.54 -13.84 -7.09
CA ILE A 127 -12.20 -15.14 -6.48
C ILE A 127 -13.32 -15.60 -5.53
N PHE A 128 -13.86 -14.69 -4.72
CA PHE A 128 -14.96 -15.02 -3.82
C PHE A 128 -16.24 -15.42 -4.57
N GLU A 129 -16.60 -14.72 -5.65
CA GLU A 129 -17.76 -15.06 -6.49
C GLU A 129 -17.62 -16.41 -7.20
N LEU A 130 -16.42 -16.76 -7.68
CA LEU A 130 -16.16 -18.08 -8.26
C LEU A 130 -16.28 -19.19 -7.22
N TRP A 131 -15.90 -18.92 -5.97
CA TRP A 131 -16.07 -19.85 -4.87
C TRP A 131 -17.55 -20.06 -4.53
N ASP A 132 -18.30 -18.96 -4.42
CA ASP A 132 -19.73 -18.96 -4.10
C ASP A 132 -20.57 -19.62 -5.21
N SER A 133 -20.20 -19.40 -6.47
CA SER A 133 -20.85 -20.02 -7.63
C SER A 133 -20.42 -21.48 -7.91
N GLY A 134 -19.48 -22.03 -7.12
CA GLY A 134 -19.01 -23.41 -7.28
C GLY A 134 -18.13 -23.67 -8.51
N GLN A 135 -17.61 -22.62 -9.15
CA GLN A 135 -16.72 -22.68 -10.32
C GLN A 135 -15.28 -22.96 -9.89
N TYR A 136 -15.06 -24.15 -9.31
CA TYR A 136 -13.78 -24.53 -8.72
C TYR A 136 -12.60 -24.62 -9.71
N PRO A 137 -12.77 -25.05 -10.98
CA PRO A 137 -11.67 -25.04 -11.94
C PRO A 137 -11.13 -23.63 -12.22
N GLU A 138 -12.02 -22.67 -12.51
CA GLU A 138 -11.71 -21.26 -12.78
C GLU A 138 -11.12 -20.58 -11.54
N LEU A 139 -11.73 -20.83 -10.37
CA LEU A 139 -11.21 -20.39 -9.07
C LEU A 139 -9.76 -20.83 -8.88
N SER A 140 -9.49 -22.12 -9.07
CA SER A 140 -8.17 -22.70 -8.83
C SER A 140 -7.12 -22.15 -9.80
N ALA A 141 -7.50 -21.96 -11.07
CA ALA A 141 -6.64 -21.34 -12.07
C ALA A 141 -6.27 -19.90 -11.68
N LEU A 142 -7.27 -19.05 -11.39
CA LEU A 142 -7.02 -17.65 -11.00
C LEU A 142 -6.26 -17.54 -9.68
N GLY A 143 -6.62 -18.35 -8.69
CA GLY A 143 -5.93 -18.40 -7.40
C GLY A 143 -4.47 -18.78 -7.54
N MET A 144 -4.15 -19.79 -8.37
CA MET A 144 -2.77 -20.20 -8.63
C MET A 144 -1.99 -19.13 -9.39
N THR A 145 -2.58 -18.50 -10.42
CA THR A 145 -1.96 -17.38 -11.13
C THR A 145 -1.63 -16.23 -10.18
N LEU A 146 -2.57 -15.86 -9.31
CA LEU A 146 -2.35 -14.82 -8.31
C LEU A 146 -1.20 -15.18 -7.35
N VAL A 147 -1.16 -16.40 -6.84
CA VAL A 147 -0.07 -16.88 -5.98
C VAL A 147 1.27 -16.78 -6.69
N VAL A 148 1.38 -17.26 -7.93
CA VAL A 148 2.60 -17.19 -8.72
C VAL A 148 3.07 -15.75 -8.92
N VAL A 149 2.16 -14.84 -9.28
CA VAL A 149 2.48 -13.42 -9.48
C VAL A 149 2.95 -12.76 -8.18
N LEU A 150 2.25 -13.00 -7.06
CA LEU A 150 2.62 -12.41 -5.77
C LEU A 150 3.95 -12.96 -5.23
N VAL A 151 4.23 -14.25 -5.44
CA VAL A 151 5.52 -14.85 -5.11
C VAL A 151 6.63 -14.25 -5.98
N ALA A 152 6.42 -14.10 -7.28
CA ALA A 152 7.39 -13.48 -8.18
C ALA A 152 7.71 -12.04 -7.77
N ILE A 153 6.69 -11.24 -7.48
CA ILE A 153 6.85 -9.86 -6.98
C ILE A 153 7.63 -9.85 -5.66
N SER A 154 7.28 -10.73 -4.71
CA SER A 154 7.94 -10.81 -3.41
C SER A 154 9.41 -11.24 -3.52
N LEU A 155 9.73 -12.17 -4.42
CA LEU A 155 11.10 -12.60 -4.68
C LEU A 155 11.92 -11.50 -5.36
N LEU A 156 11.34 -10.81 -6.35
CA LEU A 156 11.94 -9.64 -6.98
C LEU A 156 12.25 -8.56 -5.94
N ALA A 157 11.31 -8.27 -5.04
CA ALA A 157 11.49 -7.32 -3.95
C ALA A 157 12.69 -7.68 -3.07
N ARG A 158 12.75 -8.95 -2.65
CA ARG A 158 13.85 -9.45 -1.82
C ARG A 158 15.19 -9.39 -2.55
N TRP A 159 15.22 -9.75 -3.84
CA TRP A 159 16.44 -9.70 -4.65
C TRP A 159 16.95 -8.28 -4.86
N ILE A 160 16.05 -7.33 -5.11
CA ILE A 160 16.39 -5.91 -5.20
C ILE A 160 16.91 -5.41 -3.83
N GLY A 161 16.23 -5.77 -2.75
CA GLY A 161 16.60 -5.39 -1.39
C GLY A 161 17.99 -5.89 -0.97
N THR A 162 18.34 -7.14 -1.31
CA THR A 162 19.69 -7.67 -1.00
C THR A 162 20.79 -6.99 -1.79
N LYS A 163 20.53 -6.58 -3.05
CA LYS A 163 21.52 -5.83 -3.84
C LYS A 163 21.79 -4.45 -3.28
N PHE A 164 20.76 -3.75 -2.79
CA PHE A 164 20.93 -2.43 -2.17
C PHE A 164 21.56 -2.52 -0.78
N ALA A 165 21.23 -3.54 0.02
CA ALA A 165 21.84 -3.75 1.34
C ALA A 165 23.35 -4.09 1.26
N VAL A 166 23.78 -4.80 0.21
CA VAL A 166 25.20 -5.16 0.00
C VAL A 166 26.06 -3.98 -0.49
N GLN A 167 25.45 -2.92 -1.05
CA GLN A 167 26.19 -1.73 -1.51
C GLN A 167 26.45 -0.69 -0.41
N GLN A 168 25.87 -0.85 0.78
CA GLN A 168 26.01 0.08 1.91
C GLN A 168 26.96 -0.43 3.02
N LEU A 169 27.64 -1.57 2.79
CA LEU A 169 28.70 -2.13 3.63
C LEU A 169 30.05 -2.03 2.92
#